data_AF-A0A661CW30-F1
#
_entry.id   AF-A0A661CW30-F1
#
_cell.length_a   1.000
_cell.length_b   1.000
_cell.length_c   1.000
_cell.angle_alpha   90.00
_cell.angle_beta   90.00
_cell.angle_gamma   90.00
#
_symmetry.space_group_name_H-M   'P 1'
#
loop_
_entity.id
_entity.type
_entity.pdbx_description
1 polymer ?
#
loop_
_entity_poly.entity_id
_entity_poly.type
_entity_poly.pdbx_seq_one_letter_code
_entity_poly.pdbx_strand_id
1 'polypeptide(L)'
;MRTTLIALFVTIVGGSALLYIEYCWFGHDCPISWPTAGENQAPENQPASETSEEQASAQAFEPFTFKIKYLSRPKGEEDFQPLGNDSVLYAGSHYKLIFEPTENSYVYIFRIDSDNKISRLFPPVKPKRAAKANQNPVQKGVTYFVPAERKSFRLNKQPGKETIYFVATQQPDATLEGQYQLMLAAQKARSFEERLAARQEWDTAMESRGFAPELVADETQNTPLTWKEKKQQFSVMPQYLKGMCDRCVHMVSFQHR
;
A
#
# COMPACT_ATOMS: atom_id res chain seq x y z
N MET A 1 -33.35 6.01 57.57
CA MET A 1 -34.42 5.67 56.62
C MET A 1 -35.13 6.95 56.19
N ARG A 2 -34.75 7.52 55.05
CA ARG A 2 -35.50 8.55 54.33
C ARG A 2 -35.15 8.40 52.85
N THR A 3 -36.05 7.79 52.10
CA THR A 3 -35.97 7.56 50.66
C THR A 3 -36.82 8.62 49.98
N THR A 4 -36.19 9.49 49.19
CA THR A 4 -36.87 10.47 48.33
C THR A 4 -36.81 9.94 46.90
N LEU A 5 -37.98 9.57 46.37
CA LEU A 5 -38.18 9.12 44.99
C LEU A 5 -38.70 10.32 44.20
N ILE A 6 -37.87 10.86 43.31
CA ILE A 6 -38.28 11.88 42.34
C ILE A 6 -38.39 11.17 40.99
N ALA A 7 -39.64 11.02 40.53
CA ALA A 7 -39.95 10.66 39.16
C ALA A 7 -39.96 11.95 38.33
N LEU A 8 -39.30 11.94 37.17
CA LEU A 8 -39.50 12.95 36.14
C LEU A 8 -39.59 12.27 34.78
N PHE A 9 -40.80 12.33 34.23
CA PHE A 9 -41.12 11.97 32.86
C PHE A 9 -40.58 13.03 31.90
N VAL A 10 -39.89 12.61 30.84
CA VAL A 10 -39.71 13.42 29.63
C VAL A 10 -40.03 12.54 28.42
N THR A 11 -41.23 12.74 27.88
CA THR A 11 -41.62 12.31 26.54
C THR A 11 -41.39 13.48 25.59
N ILE A 12 -40.56 13.28 24.56
CA ILE A 12 -40.55 14.13 23.36
C ILE A 12 -40.74 13.24 22.14
N VAL A 13 -41.78 13.59 21.40
CA VAL A 13 -42.26 13.06 20.14
C VAL A 13 -41.57 13.82 18.99
N GLY A 14 -41.18 13.10 17.94
CA GLY A 14 -41.33 13.57 16.55
C GLY A 14 -40.12 14.21 15.84
N GLY A 15 -39.94 13.79 14.58
CA GLY A 15 -39.09 14.40 13.54
C GLY A 15 -37.71 13.74 13.46
N SER A 16 -37.23 13.15 12.35
CA SER A 16 -37.38 13.44 10.91
C SER A 16 -36.89 12.18 10.18
N ALA A 17 -37.65 11.52 9.31
CA ALA A 17 -37.76 11.76 7.85
C ALA A 17 -36.45 12.20 7.14
N LEU A 18 -36.08 11.43 6.10
CA LEU A 18 -35.03 11.64 5.07
C LEU A 18 -33.60 11.25 5.53
N LEU A 19 -32.85 10.34 4.88
CA LEU A 19 -32.72 10.11 3.44
C LEU A 19 -32.50 8.62 3.09
N TYR A 20 -33.32 8.13 2.16
CA TYR A 20 -33.06 7.01 1.27
C TYR A 20 -32.05 7.44 0.21
N ILE A 21 -30.89 6.77 0.09
CA ILE A 21 -30.13 6.69 -1.17
C ILE A 21 -29.47 5.28 -1.24
N GLU A 22 -29.88 4.55 -2.27
CA GLU A 22 -29.18 3.48 -3.01
C GLU A 22 -28.90 2.12 -2.33
N TYR A 23 -29.89 1.23 -2.42
CA TYR A 23 -29.67 -0.22 -2.55
C TYR A 23 -30.34 -0.71 -3.84
N CYS A 24 -29.67 -0.50 -4.97
CA CYS A 24 -29.94 -1.19 -6.23
C CYS A 24 -28.60 -1.57 -6.89
N TRP A 25 -27.82 -2.38 -6.18
CA TRP A 25 -26.67 -3.11 -6.72
C TRP A 25 -26.85 -4.56 -6.29
N PHE A 26 -26.46 -5.48 -7.16
CA PHE A 26 -26.79 -6.91 -7.17
C PHE A 26 -28.13 -7.23 -7.83
N GLY A 27 -28.03 -7.47 -9.13
CA GLY A 27 -29.13 -7.85 -9.99
C GLY A 27 -29.78 -9.14 -9.53
N HIS A 28 -31.10 -9.05 -9.33
CA HIS A 28 -32.08 -10.08 -9.60
C HIS A 28 -33.41 -9.36 -9.90
N ASP A 29 -33.97 -9.65 -11.07
CA ASP A 29 -35.33 -9.37 -11.59
C ASP A 29 -36.22 -8.37 -10.84
N CYS A 30 -36.33 -7.14 -11.36
CA CYS A 30 -37.41 -6.22 -11.00
C CYS A 30 -38.61 -6.37 -11.97
N PRO A 31 -39.82 -6.73 -11.50
CA PRO A 31 -41.02 -6.77 -12.33
C PRO A 31 -41.79 -5.46 -12.17
N ILE A 32 -41.50 -4.46 -13.00
CA ILE A 32 -42.38 -3.29 -13.14
C ILE A 32 -42.54 -2.99 -14.63
N SER A 33 -43.74 -3.24 -15.14
CA SER A 33 -44.23 -2.82 -16.45
C SER A 33 -44.99 -1.49 -16.36
N TRP A 34 -45.30 -0.95 -17.56
CA TRP A 34 -46.28 0.10 -17.91
C TRP A 34 -45.75 1.55 -18.04
N PRO A 35 -46.29 2.39 -18.98
CA PRO A 35 -47.14 2.10 -20.15
C PRO A 35 -46.57 2.65 -21.49
N THR A 36 -46.93 1.98 -22.58
CA THR A 36 -46.79 2.44 -23.97
C THR A 36 -47.95 3.36 -24.35
N ALA A 37 -47.66 4.56 -24.87
CA ALA A 37 -48.55 5.31 -25.76
C ALA A 37 -47.77 6.47 -26.40
N GLY A 38 -47.77 6.56 -27.73
CA GLY A 38 -47.19 7.70 -28.45
C GLY A 38 -46.74 7.40 -29.88
N GLU A 39 -47.66 6.92 -30.70
CA GLU A 39 -47.56 6.87 -32.15
C GLU A 39 -47.44 8.29 -32.73
N ASN A 40 -46.38 8.58 -33.50
CA ASN A 40 -46.47 9.29 -34.79
C ASN A 40 -45.11 9.55 -35.46
N GLN A 41 -45.05 9.06 -36.70
CA GLN A 41 -44.43 9.64 -37.91
C GLN A 41 -42.91 9.62 -38.10
N ALA A 42 -42.52 8.77 -39.05
CA ALA A 42 -41.32 8.87 -39.88
C ALA A 42 -41.36 10.11 -40.80
N PRO A 43 -40.19 10.62 -41.20
CA PRO A 43 -39.80 10.36 -42.59
C PRO A 43 -38.31 10.01 -42.78
N GLU A 44 -38.12 8.95 -43.56
CA GLU A 44 -37.20 8.77 -44.71
C GLU A 44 -35.87 9.57 -44.85
N ASN A 45 -34.83 8.79 -45.15
CA ASN A 45 -33.55 9.09 -45.82
C ASN A 45 -32.39 9.73 -45.03
N GLN A 46 -31.38 8.92 -44.67
CA GLN A 46 -30.05 8.94 -45.30
C GLN A 46 -29.09 7.87 -44.71
N PRO A 47 -28.19 7.27 -45.53
CA PRO A 47 -27.16 6.35 -45.07
C PRO A 47 -25.81 7.08 -44.86
N ALA A 48 -25.26 7.01 -43.66
CA ALA A 48 -23.84 7.28 -43.38
C ALA A 48 -23.55 6.66 -42.00
N SER A 49 -22.91 5.49 -41.95
CA SER A 49 -21.46 5.37 -41.80
C SER A 49 -20.89 6.33 -40.75
N GLU A 50 -20.79 5.85 -39.52
CA GLU A 50 -19.71 6.20 -38.61
C GLU A 50 -19.73 5.17 -37.49
N THR A 51 -19.11 4.03 -37.79
CA THR A 51 -18.51 3.18 -36.76
C THR A 51 -17.49 4.05 -36.06
N SER A 52 -17.88 4.61 -34.92
CA SER A 52 -16.97 5.28 -34.00
C SER A 52 -16.02 4.23 -33.47
N GLU A 53 -14.91 4.04 -34.17
CA GLU A 53 -13.69 3.47 -33.62
C GLU A 53 -13.22 4.42 -32.52
N GLU A 54 -13.77 4.23 -31.31
CA GLU A 54 -13.17 4.70 -30.08
C GLU A 54 -11.89 3.89 -29.88
N GLN A 55 -10.86 4.31 -30.61
CA GLN A 55 -9.48 3.91 -30.44
C GLN A 55 -9.06 4.39 -29.05
N ALA A 56 -9.36 3.55 -28.05
CA ALA A 56 -8.66 3.56 -26.78
C ALA A 56 -7.19 3.24 -27.10
N SER A 57 -6.42 4.31 -27.36
CA SER A 57 -4.98 4.29 -27.37
C SER A 57 -4.54 3.69 -26.04
N ALA A 58 -4.13 2.42 -26.08
CA ALA A 58 -3.39 1.79 -25.01
C ALA A 58 -2.09 2.57 -24.87
N GLN A 59 -2.07 3.58 -24.01
CA GLN A 59 -0.86 4.29 -23.66
C GLN A 59 0.11 3.26 -23.09
N ALA A 60 1.21 3.03 -23.81
CA ALA A 60 2.30 2.22 -23.31
C ALA A 60 2.89 2.95 -22.10
N PHE A 61 2.65 2.41 -20.90
CA PHE A 61 3.19 2.96 -19.68
C PHE A 61 4.65 2.54 -19.55
N GLU A 62 5.54 3.53 -19.47
CA GLU A 62 6.95 3.29 -19.16
C GLU A 62 7.05 2.71 -17.73
N PRO A 63 7.85 1.65 -17.53
CA PRO A 63 8.01 1.07 -16.21
C PRO A 63 8.75 2.04 -15.28
N PHE A 64 8.30 2.12 -14.03
CA PHE A 64 8.98 2.89 -13.01
C PHE A 64 10.40 2.37 -12.76
N THR A 65 11.29 3.30 -12.41
CA THR A 65 12.61 2.99 -11.89
C THR A 65 12.80 3.66 -10.53
N PHE A 66 13.39 2.94 -9.59
CA PHE A 66 13.71 3.48 -8.27
C PHE A 66 15.19 3.23 -7.96
N LYS A 67 15.92 4.28 -7.62
CA LYS A 67 17.19 4.13 -6.91
C LYS A 67 16.85 3.68 -5.48
N ILE A 68 17.22 2.48 -5.06
CA ILE A 68 16.76 1.89 -3.80
C ILE A 68 17.87 1.15 -3.06
N LYS A 69 17.74 1.14 -1.73
CA LYS A 69 18.52 0.29 -0.82
C LYS A 69 17.70 -0.24 0.34
N TYR A 70 17.93 -1.52 0.61
CA TYR A 70 17.56 -2.20 1.83
C TYR A 70 18.82 -2.39 2.65
N LEU A 71 18.85 -1.87 3.86
CA LEU A 71 20.03 -1.87 4.72
C LEU A 71 19.68 -2.47 6.07
N SER A 72 20.60 -3.25 6.62
CA SER A 72 20.54 -3.77 7.98
C SER A 72 21.82 -3.44 8.73
N ARG A 73 21.73 -3.41 10.06
CA ARG A 73 22.86 -3.22 10.96
C ARG A 73 22.66 -4.10 12.18
N PRO A 74 23.55 -5.07 12.44
CA PRO A 74 23.48 -5.89 13.63
C PRO A 74 23.49 -5.07 14.93
N LYS A 75 22.99 -5.66 16.01
CA LYS A 75 22.93 -4.98 17.30
C LYS A 75 24.34 -4.70 17.83
N GLY A 76 24.66 -3.42 17.99
CA GLY A 76 25.94 -2.97 18.54
C GLY A 76 27.03 -2.74 17.50
N GLU A 77 26.77 -3.09 16.23
CA GLU A 77 27.62 -2.71 15.12
C GLU A 77 27.33 -1.27 14.67
N GLU A 78 28.31 -0.67 14.03
CA GLU A 78 28.24 0.72 13.55
C GLU A 78 27.76 0.78 12.09
N ASP A 79 28.25 -0.13 11.24
CA ASP A 79 28.07 -0.11 9.80
C ASP A 79 26.77 -0.75 9.32
N PHE A 80 26.23 -0.20 8.22
CA PHE A 80 25.10 -0.81 7.52
C PHE A 80 25.60 -1.76 6.43
N GLN A 81 24.94 -2.91 6.35
CA GLN A 81 25.16 -3.93 5.35
C GLN A 81 23.89 -4.07 4.47
N PRO A 82 24.02 -4.53 3.22
CA PRO A 82 22.86 -4.83 2.38
C PRO A 82 21.91 -5.83 3.04
N LEU A 83 20.61 -5.58 2.95
CA LEU A 83 19.55 -6.49 3.35
C LEU A 83 18.93 -7.12 2.09
N GLY A 84 18.89 -8.44 2.01
CA GLY A 84 18.36 -9.20 0.87
C GLY A 84 17.74 -10.53 1.29
N ASN A 85 17.31 -11.33 0.31
CA ASN A 85 16.52 -12.56 0.50
C ASN A 85 17.14 -13.60 1.45
N ASP A 86 18.47 -13.64 1.53
CA ASP A 86 19.23 -14.60 2.34
C ASP A 86 19.83 -13.97 3.60
N SER A 87 19.52 -12.71 3.89
CA SER A 87 20.03 -12.03 5.07
C SER A 87 19.49 -12.70 6.34
N VAL A 88 20.37 -12.80 7.34
CA VAL A 88 20.02 -13.26 8.69
C VAL A 88 20.23 -12.12 9.65
N LEU A 89 19.16 -11.67 10.30
CA LEU A 89 19.18 -10.59 11.28
C LEU A 89 18.81 -11.16 12.64
N TYR A 90 19.42 -10.60 13.70
CA TYR A 90 19.17 -11.03 15.07
C TYR A 90 18.30 -10.03 15.83
N ALA A 91 17.68 -10.48 16.91
CA ALA A 91 16.92 -9.63 17.82
C ALA A 91 17.68 -8.34 18.21
N GLY A 92 17.04 -7.19 18.02
CA GLY A 92 17.63 -5.87 18.27
C GLY A 92 18.51 -5.30 17.15
N SER A 93 18.72 -6.04 16.06
CA SER A 93 19.28 -5.49 14.82
C SER A 93 18.38 -4.39 14.28
N HIS A 94 18.98 -3.48 13.52
CA HIS A 94 18.26 -2.38 12.89
C HIS A 94 18.18 -2.59 11.39
N TYR A 95 17.12 -2.08 10.77
CA TYR A 95 17.02 -2.03 9.31
C TYR A 95 16.37 -0.72 8.84
N LYS A 96 16.66 -0.35 7.59
CA LYS A 96 16.23 0.87 6.95
C LYS A 96 16.02 0.62 5.46
N LEU A 97 15.08 1.35 4.88
CA LEU A 97 14.97 1.46 3.43
C LEU A 97 15.25 2.90 3.03
N ILE A 98 15.94 3.08 1.90
CA ILE A 98 16.14 4.38 1.28
C ILE A 98 15.79 4.23 -0.18
N PHE A 99 14.97 5.12 -0.72
CA PHE A 99 14.61 5.08 -2.12
C PHE A 99 14.44 6.48 -2.71
N GLU A 100 14.63 6.60 -4.01
CA GLU A 100 14.46 7.82 -4.79
C GLU A 100 13.81 7.42 -6.13
N PRO A 101 12.60 7.92 -6.43
CA PRO A 101 11.90 7.56 -7.64
C PRO A 101 12.41 8.38 -8.83
N THR A 102 12.46 7.79 -10.02
CA THR A 102 12.80 8.53 -11.25
C THR A 102 11.62 9.34 -11.80
N GLU A 103 10.43 9.15 -11.23
CA GLU A 103 9.16 9.75 -11.66
C GLU A 103 8.23 10.00 -10.46
N ASN A 104 7.24 10.88 -10.61
CA ASN A 104 6.21 11.06 -9.58
C ASN A 104 5.34 9.81 -9.53
N SER A 105 5.11 9.26 -8.35
CA SER A 105 4.36 8.01 -8.18
C SER A 105 3.78 7.89 -6.77
N TYR A 106 3.02 6.83 -6.53
CA TYR A 106 2.53 6.43 -5.22
C TYR A 106 3.26 5.16 -4.81
N VAL A 107 3.93 5.18 -3.66
CA VAL A 107 4.69 4.05 -3.14
C VAL A 107 4.02 3.52 -1.88
N TYR A 108 3.92 2.21 -1.78
CA TYR A 108 3.41 1.52 -0.60
C TYR A 108 4.44 0.48 -0.17
N ILE A 109 4.90 0.59 1.07
CA ILE A 109 5.86 -0.34 1.65
C ILE A 109 5.21 -1.01 2.84
N PHE A 110 5.05 -2.32 2.75
CA PHE A 110 4.50 -3.14 3.82
C PHE A 110 5.56 -4.10 4.35
N ARG A 111 5.38 -4.52 5.59
CA ARG A 111 6.13 -5.62 6.18
C ARG A 111 5.16 -6.58 6.84
N ILE A 112 5.31 -7.85 6.53
CA ILE A 112 4.72 -8.95 7.28
C ILE A 112 5.82 -9.56 8.15
N ASP A 113 5.60 -9.60 9.46
CA ASP A 113 6.53 -10.23 10.40
C ASP A 113 6.31 -11.74 10.54
N SER A 114 7.12 -12.40 11.36
CA SER A 114 7.05 -13.84 11.60
C SER A 114 5.77 -14.31 12.30
N ASP A 115 5.00 -13.38 12.85
CA ASP A 115 3.68 -13.60 13.45
C ASP A 115 2.54 -13.45 12.44
N ASN A 116 2.87 -13.28 11.15
CA ASN A 116 1.96 -12.91 10.08
C ASN A 116 1.24 -11.57 10.31
N LYS A 117 1.81 -10.65 11.10
CA LYS A 117 1.26 -9.31 11.28
C LYS A 117 1.79 -8.39 10.19
N ILE A 118 0.88 -7.83 9.41
CA ILE A 118 1.19 -6.76 8.48
C ILE A 118 1.36 -5.42 9.21
N SER A 119 2.28 -4.62 8.70
CA SER A 119 2.57 -3.26 9.13
C SER A 119 2.90 -2.42 7.91
N ARG A 120 2.33 -1.21 7.81
CA ARG A 120 2.67 -0.26 6.74
C ARG A 120 3.87 0.57 7.17
N LEU A 121 5.00 0.38 6.49
CA LEU A 121 6.24 1.13 6.68
C LEU A 121 6.21 2.48 5.95
N PHE A 122 5.56 2.53 4.79
CA PHE A 122 5.38 3.73 3.97
C PHE A 122 4.06 3.71 3.18
N PRO A 123 3.31 4.82 3.08
CA PRO A 123 3.40 5.97 3.97
C PRO A 123 2.97 5.58 5.40
N PRO A 124 3.59 6.12 6.45
CA PRO A 124 3.28 5.80 7.83
C PRO A 124 1.85 6.24 8.19
N VAL A 125 1.06 5.37 8.81
CA VAL A 125 -0.30 5.72 9.31
C VAL A 125 -0.25 6.82 10.37
N LYS A 126 0.82 6.86 11.18
CA LYS A 126 1.02 7.85 12.24
C LYS A 126 2.31 8.65 11.98
N PRO A 127 2.24 9.91 11.50
CA PRO A 127 3.42 10.68 11.11
C PRO A 127 4.35 11.01 12.29
N LYS A 128 3.86 10.98 13.53
CA LYS A 128 4.65 11.33 14.74
C LYS A 128 5.97 10.56 14.89
N ARG A 129 6.10 9.37 14.30
CA ARG A 129 7.33 8.55 14.39
C ARG A 129 8.18 8.56 13.12
N ALA A 130 7.64 9.03 11.99
CA ALA A 130 8.28 9.03 10.69
C ALA A 130 8.67 10.45 10.23
N ALA A 131 9.41 10.55 9.13
CA ALA A 131 9.69 11.85 8.52
C ALA A 131 8.40 12.48 7.98
N LYS A 132 8.23 13.80 8.14
CA LYS A 132 7.10 14.53 7.56
C LYS A 132 7.03 14.36 6.03
N ALA A 133 8.19 14.20 5.39
CA ALA A 133 8.30 13.97 3.95
C ALA A 133 7.81 12.58 3.52
N ASN A 134 7.68 11.61 4.43
CA ASN A 134 7.22 10.27 4.07
C ASN A 134 5.71 10.25 3.89
N GLN A 135 5.25 10.74 2.74
CA GLN A 135 3.85 10.78 2.33
C GLN A 135 3.77 10.41 0.85
N ASN A 136 2.59 9.96 0.44
CA ASN A 136 2.26 9.85 -0.98
C ASN A 136 1.55 11.14 -1.44
N PRO A 137 1.68 11.52 -2.72
CA PRO A 137 2.59 10.93 -3.71
C PRO A 137 4.07 11.22 -3.40
N VAL A 138 4.95 10.33 -3.86
CA VAL A 138 6.40 10.56 -3.87
C VAL A 138 6.81 11.34 -5.12
N GLN A 139 7.82 12.18 -4.97
CA GLN A 139 8.27 13.12 -6.00
C GLN A 139 9.56 12.63 -6.65
N LYS A 140 9.63 12.77 -7.98
CA LYS A 140 10.82 12.49 -8.79
C LYS A 140 12.08 13.13 -8.19
N GLY A 141 13.15 12.35 -8.06
CA GLY A 141 14.46 12.82 -7.61
C GLY A 141 14.55 13.18 -6.12
N VAL A 142 13.47 12.96 -5.34
CA VAL A 142 13.50 13.14 -3.89
C VAL A 142 13.88 11.83 -3.21
N THR A 143 14.92 11.87 -2.37
CA THR A 143 15.32 10.72 -1.56
C THR A 143 14.45 10.59 -0.30
N TYR A 144 13.81 9.44 -0.14
CA TYR A 144 12.98 9.08 1.00
C TYR A 144 13.69 8.08 1.90
N PHE A 145 13.68 8.35 3.21
CA PHE A 145 14.26 7.47 4.22
C PHE A 145 13.15 6.86 5.08
N VAL A 146 13.07 5.53 5.13
CA VAL A 146 12.02 4.81 5.85
C VAL A 146 12.65 4.09 7.05
N PRO A 147 12.38 4.52 8.30
CA PRO A 147 11.31 5.44 8.72
C PRO A 147 11.65 6.95 8.72
N ALA A 148 12.92 7.32 8.80
CA ALA A 148 13.41 8.70 8.63
C ALA A 148 14.94 8.72 8.42
N GLU A 149 15.50 9.85 7.98
CA GLU A 149 16.93 9.97 7.67
C GLU A 149 17.84 9.51 8.83
N ARG A 150 17.51 9.91 10.07
CA ARG A 150 18.30 9.59 11.27
C ARG A 150 17.70 8.48 12.14
N LYS A 151 16.81 7.66 11.57
CA LYS A 151 16.12 6.58 12.29
C LYS A 151 16.12 5.29 11.50
N SER A 152 16.12 4.17 12.21
CA SER A 152 16.00 2.83 11.66
C SER A 152 14.93 2.06 12.43
N PHE A 153 14.29 1.08 11.80
CA PHE A 153 13.46 0.11 12.50
C PHE A 153 14.34 -0.79 13.35
N ARG A 154 13.83 -1.29 14.48
CA ARG A 154 14.54 -2.23 15.35
C ARG A 154 13.72 -3.51 15.44
N LEU A 155 14.36 -4.65 15.19
CA LEU A 155 13.73 -5.96 15.32
C LEU A 155 13.37 -6.24 16.79
N ASN A 156 12.24 -6.91 16.97
CA ASN A 156 11.78 -7.37 18.28
C ASN A 156 12.54 -8.66 18.67
N LYS A 157 12.02 -9.45 19.61
CA LYS A 157 12.64 -10.73 20.02
C LYS A 157 12.03 -11.95 19.33
N GLN A 158 11.16 -11.73 18.34
CA GLN A 158 10.38 -12.80 17.77
C GLN A 158 11.06 -13.34 16.51
N PRO A 159 11.60 -14.56 16.55
CA PRO A 159 12.28 -15.15 15.39
C PRO A 159 11.27 -15.55 14.31
N GLY A 160 11.79 -15.80 13.11
CA GLY A 160 11.07 -16.33 11.95
C GLY A 160 11.32 -15.52 10.68
N LYS A 161 10.64 -15.89 9.60
CA LYS A 161 10.75 -15.18 8.32
C LYS A 161 9.97 -13.88 8.38
N GLU A 162 10.60 -12.77 8.01
CA GLU A 162 9.93 -11.49 7.75
C GLU A 162 10.03 -11.14 6.27
N THR A 163 9.02 -10.48 5.73
CA THR A 163 8.96 -10.09 4.31
C THR A 163 8.54 -8.64 4.17
N ILE A 164 9.28 -7.91 3.35
CA ILE A 164 9.02 -6.52 2.97
C ILE A 164 8.49 -6.52 1.53
N TYR A 165 7.38 -5.83 1.32
CA TYR A 165 6.75 -5.63 0.02
C TYR A 165 6.91 -4.15 -0.36
N PHE A 166 7.41 -3.89 -1.56
CA PHE A 166 7.51 -2.57 -2.15
C PHE A 166 6.63 -2.54 -3.41
N VAL A 167 5.59 -1.70 -3.38
CA VAL A 167 4.61 -1.56 -4.46
C VAL A 167 4.65 -0.12 -4.96
N ALA A 168 4.64 0.07 -6.27
CA ALA A 168 4.62 1.37 -6.92
C ALA A 168 3.42 1.47 -7.87
N THR A 169 2.78 2.63 -7.90
CA THR A 169 1.55 2.88 -8.67
C THR A 169 1.53 4.30 -9.20
N GLN A 170 0.88 4.54 -10.35
CA GLN A 170 0.77 5.88 -10.93
C GLN A 170 -0.23 6.76 -10.18
N GLN A 171 -1.28 6.14 -9.65
CA GLN A 171 -2.38 6.77 -8.92
C GLN A 171 -2.56 6.08 -7.57
N PRO A 172 -3.27 6.69 -6.60
CA PRO A 172 -3.60 6.02 -5.35
C PRO A 172 -4.29 4.66 -5.62
N ASP A 173 -3.82 3.59 -4.98
CA ASP A 173 -4.36 2.24 -5.19
C ASP A 173 -5.37 1.89 -4.09
N ALA A 174 -6.63 2.28 -4.31
CA ALA A 174 -7.73 2.02 -3.37
C ALA A 174 -7.92 0.53 -3.08
N THR A 175 -7.68 -0.35 -4.07
CA THR A 175 -7.75 -1.81 -3.88
C THR A 175 -6.66 -2.27 -2.90
N LEU A 176 -5.42 -1.83 -3.08
CA LEU A 176 -4.31 -2.15 -2.18
C LEU A 176 -4.57 -1.66 -0.75
N GLU A 177 -5.11 -0.45 -0.63
CA GLU A 177 -5.46 0.13 0.66
C GLU A 177 -6.59 -0.64 1.34
N GLY A 178 -7.60 -1.08 0.59
CA GLY A 178 -8.66 -1.97 1.07
C GLY A 178 -8.13 -3.32 1.56
N GLN A 179 -7.28 -3.98 0.76
CA GLN A 179 -6.60 -5.23 1.13
C GLN A 179 -5.80 -5.09 2.43
N TYR A 180 -5.09 -3.96 2.59
CA TYR A 180 -4.40 -3.66 3.83
C TYR A 180 -5.36 -3.48 5.02
N GLN A 181 -6.52 -2.83 4.85
CA GLN A 181 -7.51 -2.71 5.92
C GLN A 181 -8.10 -4.06 6.33
N LEU A 182 -8.35 -4.96 5.37
CA LEU A 182 -8.81 -6.33 5.65
C LEU A 182 -7.80 -7.08 6.52
N MET A 183 -6.51 -7.02 6.17
CA MET A 183 -5.44 -7.60 6.97
C MET A 183 -5.36 -7.00 8.39
N LEU A 184 -5.53 -5.67 8.52
CA LEU A 184 -5.57 -5.01 9.82
C LEU A 184 -6.78 -5.41 10.67
N ALA A 185 -7.94 -5.63 10.05
CA ALA A 185 -9.14 -6.09 10.73
C ALA A 185 -8.95 -7.53 11.23
N ALA A 186 -8.48 -8.43 10.36
CA ALA A 186 -8.21 -9.82 10.69
C ALA A 186 -7.17 -9.97 11.81
N GLN A 187 -6.13 -9.13 11.84
CA GLN A 187 -5.15 -9.11 12.94
C GLN A 187 -5.76 -8.80 14.32
N LYS A 188 -6.88 -8.08 14.38
CA LYS A 188 -7.60 -7.77 15.63
C LYS A 188 -8.59 -8.87 16.00
N ALA A 189 -8.94 -9.73 15.04
CA ALA A 189 -9.80 -10.87 15.28
C ALA A 189 -9.12 -11.89 16.20
N ARG A 190 -9.93 -12.56 17.01
CA ARG A 190 -9.46 -13.70 17.82
C ARG A 190 -9.47 -15.02 17.02
N SER A 191 -10.12 -15.02 15.86
CA SER A 191 -10.21 -16.17 14.97
C SER A 191 -8.88 -16.43 14.26
N PHE A 192 -8.45 -17.68 14.26
CA PHE A 192 -7.32 -18.12 13.43
C PHE A 192 -7.74 -18.20 11.96
N GLU A 193 -8.95 -18.66 11.68
CA GLU A 193 -9.48 -18.82 10.32
C GLU A 193 -9.58 -17.46 9.60
N GLU A 194 -10.07 -16.41 10.27
CA GLU A 194 -10.14 -15.07 9.68
C GLU A 194 -8.75 -14.52 9.34
N ARG A 195 -7.77 -14.76 10.22
CA ARG A 195 -6.37 -14.36 9.97
C ARG A 195 -5.76 -15.11 8.81
N LEU A 196 -6.06 -16.41 8.69
CA LEU A 196 -5.57 -17.23 7.60
C LEU A 196 -6.21 -16.84 6.27
N ALA A 197 -7.53 -16.63 6.23
CA ALA A 197 -8.25 -16.22 5.04
C ALA A 197 -7.76 -14.85 4.53
N ALA A 198 -7.64 -13.85 5.42
CA ALA A 198 -7.11 -12.55 5.04
C ALA A 198 -5.66 -12.65 4.53
N ARG A 199 -4.85 -13.54 5.12
CA ARG A 199 -3.47 -13.77 4.67
C ARG A 199 -3.42 -14.39 3.27
N GLN A 200 -4.26 -15.39 3.00
CA GLN A 200 -4.36 -16.01 1.68
C GLN A 200 -4.79 -14.99 0.62
N GLU A 201 -5.80 -14.17 0.93
CA GLU A 201 -6.25 -13.09 0.04
C GLU A 201 -5.13 -12.08 -0.24
N TRP A 202 -4.36 -11.70 0.78
CA TRP A 202 -3.17 -10.84 0.60
C TRP A 202 -2.14 -11.48 -0.31
N ASP A 203 -1.79 -12.75 -0.10
CA ASP A 203 -0.80 -13.44 -0.92
C ASP A 203 -1.27 -13.55 -2.37
N THR A 204 -2.52 -13.94 -2.62
CA THR A 204 -3.13 -13.96 -3.97
C THR A 204 -3.12 -12.56 -4.61
N ALA A 205 -3.44 -11.52 -3.85
CA ALA A 205 -3.39 -10.15 -4.34
C ALA A 205 -1.97 -9.73 -4.74
N MET A 206 -0.96 -10.05 -3.94
CA MET A 206 0.44 -9.75 -4.27
C MET A 206 0.93 -10.55 -5.47
N GLU A 207 0.55 -11.82 -5.60
CA GLU A 207 0.89 -12.65 -6.76
C GLU A 207 0.25 -12.13 -8.05
N SER A 208 -1.02 -11.72 -8.01
CA SER A 208 -1.75 -11.20 -9.17
C SER A 208 -1.17 -9.90 -9.74
N ARG A 209 -0.43 -9.15 -8.92
CA ARG A 209 0.25 -7.91 -9.31
C ARG A 209 1.50 -8.16 -10.15
N GLY A 210 2.01 -9.39 -10.16
CA GLY A 210 3.21 -9.78 -10.88
C GLY A 210 4.50 -9.37 -10.18
N PHE A 211 5.53 -10.20 -10.39
CA PHE A 211 6.89 -9.98 -9.94
C PHE A 211 7.75 -9.66 -11.15
N ALA A 212 7.88 -8.38 -11.49
CA ALA A 212 8.65 -7.96 -12.66
C ALA A 212 9.94 -7.16 -12.36
N PRO A 213 10.19 -6.59 -11.17
CA PRO A 213 11.30 -5.66 -11.07
C PRO A 213 12.61 -6.36 -10.69
N GLU A 214 13.65 -6.05 -11.46
CA GLU A 214 15.01 -6.53 -11.21
C GLU A 214 15.78 -5.51 -10.36
N LEU A 215 16.49 -5.99 -9.34
CA LEU A 215 17.38 -5.16 -8.53
C LEU A 215 18.80 -5.21 -9.11
N VAL A 216 19.18 -4.16 -9.83
CA VAL A 216 20.46 -4.07 -10.56
C VAL A 216 21.42 -3.12 -9.83
N ALA A 217 22.73 -3.39 -9.88
CA ALA A 217 23.74 -2.48 -9.34
C ALA A 217 23.83 -1.17 -10.17
N ASP A 218 24.18 -0.05 -9.52
CA ASP A 218 24.53 1.19 -10.23
C ASP A 218 25.97 1.15 -10.73
N GLU A 219 26.19 0.55 -11.90
CA GLU A 219 27.52 0.49 -12.51
C GLU A 219 27.91 1.80 -13.21
N THR A 220 26.95 2.68 -13.48
CA THR A 220 27.12 3.79 -14.43
C THR A 220 27.35 5.15 -13.78
N GLN A 221 26.69 5.45 -12.65
CA GLN A 221 26.80 6.77 -12.01
C GLN A 221 27.78 6.78 -10.84
N ASN A 222 28.11 5.62 -10.26
CA ASN A 222 29.07 5.41 -9.16
C ASN A 222 28.98 6.44 -8.01
N THR A 223 27.81 7.07 -7.83
CA THR A 223 27.62 8.13 -6.84
C THR A 223 26.95 7.54 -5.61
N PRO A 224 27.67 7.41 -4.49
CA PRO A 224 27.13 6.78 -3.30
C PRO A 224 26.00 7.61 -2.69
N LEU A 225 25.02 6.91 -2.15
CA LEU A 225 24.02 7.50 -1.29
C LEU A 225 24.65 7.75 0.09
N THR A 226 24.61 9.00 0.55
CA THR A 226 25.19 9.38 1.84
C THR A 226 24.14 9.97 2.78
N TRP A 227 24.25 9.67 4.08
CA TRP A 227 23.39 10.24 5.12
C TRP A 227 24.10 10.21 6.47
N LYS A 228 23.51 10.88 7.48
CA LYS A 228 24.05 10.89 8.85
C LYS A 228 23.07 10.28 9.84
N GLU A 229 23.53 9.37 10.69
CA GLU A 229 22.76 8.81 11.80
C GLU A 229 23.66 8.70 13.04
N LYS A 230 23.16 9.15 14.21
CA LYS A 230 23.92 9.16 15.48
C LYS A 230 25.33 9.79 15.40
N LYS A 231 25.48 10.86 14.61
CA LYS A 231 26.75 11.58 14.34
C LYS A 231 27.75 10.84 13.45
N GLN A 232 27.45 9.62 13.00
CA GLN A 232 28.22 8.91 12.00
C GLN A 232 27.69 9.23 10.59
N GLN A 233 28.58 9.29 9.62
CA GLN A 233 28.25 9.43 8.21
C GLN A 233 28.34 8.07 7.54
N PHE A 234 27.31 7.73 6.77
CA PHE A 234 27.22 6.49 6.02
C PHE A 234 27.28 6.77 4.52
N SER A 235 27.77 5.80 3.76
CA SER A 235 27.93 5.86 2.31
C SER A 235 27.71 4.45 1.75
N VAL A 236 26.75 4.29 0.84
CA VAL A 236 26.51 2.99 0.18
C VAL A 236 26.31 3.21 -1.32
N MET A 237 26.86 2.31 -2.13
CA MET A 237 26.63 2.33 -3.57
C MET A 237 25.19 1.92 -3.86
N PRO A 238 24.38 2.75 -4.54
CA PRO A 238 22.96 2.50 -4.78
C PRO A 238 22.71 1.27 -5.65
N GLN A 239 21.46 0.79 -5.65
CA GLN A 239 20.93 -0.17 -6.61
C GLN A 239 19.71 0.46 -7.29
N TYR A 240 19.31 -0.08 -8.43
CA TYR A 240 18.09 0.31 -9.11
C TYR A 240 17.13 -0.85 -9.15
N LEU A 241 15.90 -0.59 -8.71
CA LEU A 241 14.75 -1.41 -9.01
C LEU A 241 14.22 -0.98 -10.38
N LYS A 242 14.58 -1.73 -11.43
CA LYS A 242 14.20 -1.46 -12.83
C LYS A 242 13.00 -2.31 -13.24
N GLY A 243 12.24 -1.85 -14.23
CA GLY A 243 11.13 -2.63 -14.79
C GLY A 243 9.91 -2.73 -13.87
N MET A 244 9.76 -1.80 -12.94
CA MET A 244 8.65 -1.81 -12.00
C MET A 244 7.38 -1.32 -12.72
N CYS A 245 6.53 -2.25 -13.16
CA CYS A 245 5.28 -1.91 -13.84
C CYS A 245 4.29 -1.19 -12.90
N ASP A 246 3.22 -0.62 -13.46
CA ASP A 246 2.12 -0.10 -12.64
C ASP A 246 1.50 -1.23 -11.81
N ARG A 247 1.48 -1.06 -10.49
CA ARG A 247 0.96 -2.01 -9.49
C ARG A 247 1.81 -3.25 -9.25
N CYS A 248 2.95 -3.42 -9.93
CA CYS A 248 3.92 -4.49 -9.67
C CYS A 248 4.37 -4.50 -8.21
N VAL A 249 4.91 -5.63 -7.75
CA VAL A 249 5.48 -5.77 -6.41
C VAL A 249 6.92 -6.29 -6.46
N HIS A 250 7.78 -5.67 -5.65
CA HIS A 250 9.09 -6.20 -5.30
C HIS A 250 9.09 -6.72 -3.87
N MET A 251 9.72 -7.87 -3.64
CA MET A 251 9.76 -8.50 -2.33
C MET A 251 11.19 -8.73 -1.87
N VAL A 252 11.45 -8.38 -0.60
CA VAL A 252 12.67 -8.77 0.11
C VAL A 252 12.26 -9.56 1.35
N SER A 253 12.66 -10.82 1.43
CA SER A 253 12.50 -11.64 2.63
C SER A 253 13.81 -11.71 3.42
N PHE A 254 13.76 -11.96 4.72
CA PHE A 254 14.97 -12.26 5.49
C PHE A 254 14.61 -13.14 6.69
N GLN A 255 15.61 -13.79 7.27
CA GLN A 255 15.45 -14.61 8.46
C GLN A 255 15.76 -13.79 9.71
N HIS A 256 14.82 -13.73 10.64
CA HIS A 256 15.03 -13.19 11.99
C HIS A 256 15.33 -14.35 12.94
N ARG A 257 16.48 -14.33 13.62
CA ARG A 257 16.90 -15.35 14.59
C ARG A 257 17.10 -14.80 16.00
#